data_AF-A0A3M1RRE0-F1
#
_entry.id   AF-A0A3M1RRE0-F1
#
_cell.length_a   1.000
_cell.length_b   1.000
_cell.length_c   1.000
_cell.angle_alpha   90.00
_cell.angle_beta   90.00
_cell.angle_gamma   90.00
#
_symmetry.space_group_name_H-M   'P 1'
#
loop_
_entity.id
_entity.type
_entity.pdbx_description
1 polymer ?
#
loop_
_entity_poly.entity_id
_entity_poly.type
_entity_poly.pdbx_seq_one_letter_code
_entity_poly.pdbx_strand_id
1 'polypeptide(L)'
;MTLHIHYTYQCPNCDAYYIPYSKDILCPKCGSKSEEIFDYITEALNSMHFNLEAYGKFTPPAWYVGSLGDHILSLLFPIFDHYENHPNGKSFELVSKNILESMNWADQLYLLPHVHQIALEIYGKLQANKSPE
;
A
#
# COMPACT_ATOMS: atom_id res chain seq x y z
N MET A 1 -13.62 14.70 4.21
CA MET A 1 -12.89 14.66 2.92
C MET A 1 -11.77 13.65 3.07
N THR A 2 -11.43 12.91 2.02
CA THR A 2 -10.35 11.91 2.01
C THR A 2 -9.60 12.07 0.70
N LEU A 3 -8.29 11.82 0.70
CA LEU A 3 -7.48 11.89 -0.51
C LEU A 3 -7.39 10.53 -1.18
N HIS A 4 -8.11 10.37 -2.29
CA HIS A 4 -8.20 9.14 -3.08
C HIS A 4 -7.11 9.07 -4.15
N ILE A 5 -6.68 7.86 -4.49
CA ILE A 5 -5.71 7.62 -5.56
C ILE A 5 -6.42 6.92 -6.70
N HIS A 6 -6.87 7.70 -7.68
CA HIS A 6 -7.59 7.18 -8.83
C HIS A 6 -6.65 6.57 -9.88
N TYR A 7 -6.10 5.41 -9.55
CA TYR A 7 -5.18 4.69 -10.44
C TYR A 7 -5.52 3.21 -10.52
N THR A 8 -5.59 2.69 -11.75
CA THR A 8 -5.79 1.27 -12.04
C THR A 8 -4.93 0.92 -13.24
N TYR A 9 -4.01 -0.04 -13.06
CA TYR A 9 -3.20 -0.58 -14.13
C TYR A 9 -3.47 -2.08 -14.28
N GLN A 10 -3.58 -2.51 -15.53
CA GLN A 10 -3.80 -3.90 -15.90
C GLN A 10 -2.64 -4.37 -16.78
N CYS A 11 -2.02 -5.48 -16.37
CA CYS A 11 -0.91 -6.07 -17.11
C CYS A 11 -1.36 -6.52 -18.51
N PRO A 12 -0.73 -6.04 -19.60
CA PRO A 12 -1.12 -6.43 -20.97
C PRO A 12 -0.78 -7.89 -21.32
N ASN A 13 0.04 -8.57 -20.51
CA ASN A 13 0.50 -9.93 -20.77
C ASN A 13 -0.33 -11.01 -20.05
N CYS A 14 -0.94 -10.69 -18.91
CA CYS A 14 -1.64 -11.70 -18.08
C CYS A 14 -2.90 -11.18 -17.38
N ASP A 15 -3.34 -9.97 -17.75
CA ASP A 15 -4.53 -9.28 -17.26
C ASP A 15 -4.55 -9.01 -15.74
N ALA A 16 -3.44 -9.24 -15.05
CA ALA A 16 -3.31 -8.98 -13.62
C ALA A 16 -3.33 -7.48 -13.32
N TYR A 17 -4.14 -7.09 -12.34
CA TYR A 17 -4.12 -5.75 -11.78
C TYR A 17 -2.98 -5.61 -10.76
N TYR A 18 -2.13 -4.59 -10.90
CA TYR A 18 -1.07 -4.21 -9.95
C TYR A 18 -0.66 -2.75 -10.20
N ILE A 19 0.19 -2.16 -9.35
CA ILE A 19 0.64 -0.78 -9.51
C ILE A 19 2.14 -0.76 -9.84
N PRO A 20 2.55 -0.43 -11.08
CA PRO A 20 3.96 -0.27 -11.42
C PRO A 20 4.51 1.05 -10.86
N TYR A 21 4.95 1.07 -9.60
CA TYR A 21 5.40 2.31 -8.95
C TYR A 21 6.91 2.61 -9.07
N SER A 22 7.68 1.72 -9.70
CA SER A 22 9.08 1.92 -10.04
C SER A 22 9.46 1.02 -11.23
N LYS A 23 10.57 1.36 -11.92
CA LYS A 23 11.14 0.59 -13.04
C LYS A 23 11.50 -0.86 -12.67
N ASP A 24 11.79 -1.08 -11.40
CA ASP A 24 12.21 -2.38 -10.87
C ASP A 24 11.01 -3.27 -10.48
N ILE A 25 9.80 -2.71 -10.50
CA ILE A 25 8.57 -3.44 -10.17
C ILE A 25 8.07 -4.17 -11.40
N LEU A 26 8.17 -5.50 -11.34
CA LEU A 26 7.62 -6.41 -12.34
C LEU A 26 6.18 -6.77 -11.98
N CYS A 27 5.42 -7.22 -12.98
CA CYS A 27 4.10 -7.77 -12.75
C CYS A 27 4.20 -8.94 -11.75
N PRO A 28 3.49 -8.90 -10.62
CA PRO A 28 3.63 -9.91 -9.57
C PRO A 28 3.06 -11.28 -9.97
N LYS A 29 2.26 -11.35 -11.06
CA LYS A 29 1.71 -12.61 -11.58
C LYS A 29 2.58 -13.25 -12.66
N CYS A 30 3.13 -12.48 -13.60
CA CYS A 30 3.84 -13.02 -14.77
C CYS A 30 5.28 -12.52 -14.96
N GLY A 31 5.74 -11.57 -14.14
CA GLY A 31 7.09 -11.03 -14.19
C GLY A 31 7.37 -10.07 -15.35
N SER A 32 6.36 -9.69 -16.15
CA SER A 32 6.56 -8.72 -17.24
C SER A 32 6.87 -7.32 -16.71
N LYS A 33 7.66 -6.55 -17.46
CA LYS A 33 7.89 -5.12 -17.19
C LYS A 33 6.67 -4.30 -17.63
N SER A 34 6.40 -3.23 -16.91
CA SER A 34 5.47 -2.18 -17.35
C SER A 34 6.23 -1.09 -18.12
N GLU A 35 5.58 -0.52 -19.13
CA GLU A 35 6.03 0.71 -19.79
C GLU A 35 5.54 1.97 -19.07
N GLU A 36 4.48 1.83 -18.28
CA GLU A 36 3.89 2.90 -17.48
C GLU A 36 4.38 2.82 -16.03
N ILE A 37 4.66 3.98 -15.43
CA ILE A 37 5.04 4.10 -14.03
C ILE A 37 4.19 5.19 -13.39
N PHE A 38 3.60 4.86 -12.24
CA PHE A 38 2.80 5.79 -11.45
C PHE A 38 3.45 6.03 -10.09
N ASP A 39 3.58 7.30 -9.65
CA ASP A 39 4.20 7.63 -8.36
C ASP A 39 3.28 7.33 -7.16
N TYR A 40 2.94 6.06 -7.01
CA TYR A 40 1.98 5.59 -6.02
C TYR A 40 2.45 5.82 -4.59
N ILE A 41 3.75 5.67 -4.34
CA ILE A 41 4.30 5.75 -2.98
C ILE A 41 4.15 7.17 -2.44
N THR A 42 4.43 8.20 -3.24
CA THR A 42 4.24 9.59 -2.85
C THR A 42 2.76 9.92 -2.63
N GLU A 43 1.87 9.50 -3.54
CA GLU A 43 0.43 9.71 -3.39
C GLU A 43 -0.14 9.00 -2.15
N ALA A 44 0.31 7.78 -1.87
CA ALA A 44 -0.10 7.04 -0.69
C ALA A 44 0.35 7.72 0.60
N LEU A 45 1.58 8.24 0.65
CA LEU A 45 2.07 9.02 1.79
C LEU A 45 1.21 10.28 2.01
N ASN A 46 0.88 11.02 0.95
CA ASN A 46 0.04 12.20 1.05
C ASN A 46 -1.36 11.86 1.59
N SER A 47 -1.96 10.76 1.11
CA SER A 47 -3.26 10.28 1.60
C SER A 47 -3.20 9.89 3.08
N MET A 48 -2.17 9.14 3.47
CA MET A 48 -1.95 8.70 4.84
C MET A 48 -1.70 9.86 5.81
N HIS A 49 -0.86 10.82 5.42
CA HIS A 49 -0.62 12.04 6.20
C HIS A 49 -1.90 12.86 6.35
N PHE A 50 -2.64 13.07 5.27
CA PHE A 50 -3.91 13.79 5.33
C PHE A 50 -4.89 13.14 6.32
N ASN A 51 -5.00 11.80 6.31
CA ASN A 51 -5.88 11.10 7.25
C ASN A 51 -5.38 11.22 8.70
N LEU A 52 -4.07 11.13 8.93
CA LEU A 52 -3.48 11.36 10.25
C LEU A 52 -3.77 12.77 10.76
N GLU A 53 -3.59 13.80 9.94
CA GLU A 53 -3.86 15.20 10.32
C GLU A 53 -5.35 15.45 10.57
N ALA A 54 -6.23 14.89 9.73
CA ALA A 54 -7.66 15.12 9.82
C ALA A 54 -8.34 14.29 10.92
N TYR A 55 -7.86 13.08 11.20
CA TYR A 55 -8.56 12.09 12.02
C TYR A 55 -7.72 11.44 13.12
N GLY A 56 -6.41 11.73 13.20
CA GLY A 56 -5.49 11.17 14.19
C GLY A 56 -5.11 9.70 13.94
N LYS A 57 -5.45 9.15 12.78
CA LYS A 57 -5.17 7.75 12.39
C LYS A 57 -5.10 7.61 10.87
N PHE A 58 -4.49 6.55 10.38
CA PHE A 58 -4.38 6.29 8.94
C PHE A 58 -5.72 5.89 8.32
N THR A 59 -6.53 5.12 9.02
CA THR A 59 -7.86 4.69 8.54
C THR A 59 -8.89 5.80 8.76
N PRO A 60 -9.45 6.39 7.69
CA PRO A 60 -10.45 7.43 7.84
C PRO A 60 -11.81 6.84 8.29
N PRO A 61 -12.74 7.67 8.79
CA PRO A 61 -14.07 7.22 9.23
C PRO A 61 -14.92 6.57 8.13
N ALA A 62 -14.70 6.97 6.89
CA ALA A 62 -15.35 6.42 5.71
C ALA A 62 -14.34 6.39 4.55
N TRP A 63 -14.34 5.29 3.79
CA TRP A 63 -13.47 5.11 2.62
C TRP A 63 -14.23 4.41 1.50
N TYR A 64 -14.28 5.04 0.33
CA TYR A 64 -14.83 4.45 -0.88
C TYR A 64 -13.71 3.86 -1.73
N VAL A 65 -13.88 2.62 -2.19
CA VAL A 65 -12.93 1.96 -3.09
C VAL A 65 -13.44 2.10 -4.53
N GLY A 66 -12.88 3.03 -5.29
CA GLY A 66 -13.24 3.28 -6.68
C GLY A 66 -12.19 2.83 -7.70
N SER A 67 -11.01 2.43 -7.25
CA SER A 67 -9.86 2.10 -8.09
C SER A 67 -8.94 1.08 -7.39
N LEU A 68 -7.95 0.56 -8.12
CA LEU A 68 -6.93 -0.30 -7.52
C LEU A 68 -6.10 0.44 -6.47
N GLY A 69 -5.78 1.71 -6.71
CA GLY A 69 -5.08 2.56 -5.74
C GLY A 69 -5.86 2.70 -4.44
N ASP A 70 -7.16 3.01 -4.53
CA ASP A 70 -8.02 3.08 -3.34
C ASP A 70 -8.14 1.73 -2.62
N HIS A 71 -8.15 0.63 -3.38
CA HIS A 71 -8.20 -0.71 -2.81
C HIS A 71 -6.94 -1.02 -2.02
N ILE A 72 -5.75 -0.77 -2.59
CA ILE A 72 -4.49 -1.00 -1.89
C ILE A 72 -4.39 -0.10 -0.65
N LEU A 73 -4.77 1.18 -0.72
CA LEU A 73 -4.85 2.04 0.47
C LEU A 73 -5.74 1.44 1.57
N SER A 74 -6.90 0.88 1.20
CA SER A 74 -7.81 0.24 2.17
C SER A 74 -7.20 -0.97 2.87
N LEU A 75 -6.24 -1.66 2.24
CA LEU A 75 -5.46 -2.75 2.85
C LEU A 75 -4.34 -2.22 3.74
N LEU A 76 -3.70 -1.12 3.34
CA LEU A 76 -2.56 -0.52 4.03
C LEU A 76 -2.97 0.19 5.33
N PHE A 77 -4.01 1.01 5.32
CA PHE A 77 -4.42 1.79 6.50
C PHE A 77 -4.53 0.97 7.79
N PRO A 78 -5.24 -0.17 7.84
CA PRO A 78 -5.34 -0.96 9.07
C PRO A 78 -4.02 -1.59 9.50
N ILE A 79 -3.09 -1.88 8.57
CA ILE A 79 -1.76 -2.40 8.90
C ILE A 79 -0.96 -1.36 9.69
N PHE A 80 -0.94 -0.12 9.20
CA PHE A 80 -0.23 0.97 9.85
C PHE A 80 -0.89 1.38 11.17
N ASP A 81 -2.22 1.48 11.22
CA ASP A 81 -2.95 1.72 12.46
C ASP A 81 -2.70 0.62 13.49
N HIS A 82 -2.71 -0.65 13.07
CA HIS A 82 -2.42 -1.76 13.97
C HIS A 82 -1.00 -1.65 14.55
N TYR A 83 -0.01 -1.37 13.71
CA TYR A 83 1.39 -1.27 14.12
C TYR A 83 1.65 -0.11 15.09
N GLU A 84 1.14 1.09 14.82
CA GLU A 84 1.33 2.26 15.70
C GLU A 84 0.59 2.10 17.04
N ASN A 85 -0.58 1.45 17.06
CA ASN A 85 -1.39 1.32 18.28
C ASN A 85 -1.03 0.09 19.14
N HIS A 86 -0.28 -0.89 18.61
CA HIS A 86 0.07 -2.13 19.32
C HIS A 86 1.57 -2.42 19.24
N PRO A 87 2.43 -1.58 19.85
CA PRO A 87 3.86 -1.84 19.90
C PRO A 87 4.12 -3.15 20.65
N ASN A 88 4.56 -4.16 19.90
CA ASN A 88 4.75 -5.53 20.41
C ASN A 88 6.21 -6.01 20.28
N GLY A 89 7.14 -5.08 20.01
CA GLY A 89 8.56 -5.35 19.81
C GLY A 89 8.90 -6.07 18.49
N LYS A 90 7.91 -6.37 17.64
CA LYS A 90 8.15 -6.95 16.30
C LYS A 90 8.42 -5.85 15.28
N SER A 91 9.19 -6.17 14.25
CA SER A 91 9.41 -5.26 13.12
C SER A 91 8.12 -5.03 12.33
N PHE A 92 7.99 -3.85 11.73
CA PHE A 92 6.89 -3.55 10.80
C PHE A 92 6.79 -4.58 9.68
N GLU A 93 7.93 -5.05 9.16
CA GLU A 93 7.98 -6.09 8.14
C GLU A 93 7.26 -7.38 8.57
N LEU A 94 7.52 -7.86 9.79
CA LEU A 94 6.88 -9.06 10.31
C LEU A 94 5.38 -8.84 10.58
N VAL A 95 5.02 -7.67 11.11
CA VAL A 95 3.61 -7.34 11.41
C VAL A 95 2.79 -7.24 10.13
N SER A 96 3.25 -6.45 9.16
CA SER A 96 2.58 -6.27 7.87
C SER A 96 2.42 -7.59 7.12
N LYS A 97 3.46 -8.43 7.10
CA LYS A 97 3.40 -9.76 6.50
C LYS A 97 2.34 -10.64 7.15
N ASN A 98 2.34 -10.77 8.48
CA ASN A 98 1.36 -11.60 9.19
C ASN A 98 -0.09 -11.14 8.95
N ILE A 99 -0.34 -9.82 8.92
CA ILE A 99 -1.67 -9.28 8.65
C ILE A 99 -2.09 -9.64 7.22
N LEU A 100 -1.24 -9.39 6.22
CA LEU A 100 -1.54 -9.69 4.82
C LEU A 100 -1.74 -11.20 4.58
N GLU A 101 -0.91 -12.06 5.17
CA GLU A 101 -1.03 -13.52 5.04
C GLU A 101 -2.30 -14.09 5.72
N SER A 102 -2.88 -13.36 6.68
CA SER A 102 -4.13 -13.77 7.33
C SER A 102 -5.39 -13.44 6.52
N MET A 103 -5.28 -12.61 5.48
CA MET A 103 -6.41 -12.19 4.64
C MET A 103 -6.80 -13.26 3.62
N ASN A 104 -8.07 -13.27 3.21
CA ASN A 104 -8.53 -14.09 2.09
C ASN A 104 -8.33 -13.33 0.76
N TRP A 105 -7.29 -13.70 0.02
CA TRP A 105 -6.95 -13.08 -1.28
C TRP A 105 -7.70 -13.67 -2.47
N ALA A 106 -8.41 -14.79 -2.31
CA ALA A 106 -9.06 -15.51 -3.40
C ALA A 106 -8.13 -15.68 -4.64
N ASP A 107 -8.55 -15.20 -5.80
CA ASP A 107 -7.81 -15.23 -7.07
C ASP A 107 -6.72 -14.14 -7.19
N GLN A 108 -6.64 -13.24 -6.22
CA GLN A 108 -5.69 -12.13 -6.15
C GLN A 108 -4.49 -12.40 -5.24
N LEU A 109 -4.22 -13.66 -4.89
CA LEU A 109 -3.08 -14.04 -4.04
C LEU A 109 -1.73 -13.53 -4.61
N TYR A 110 -1.64 -13.41 -5.93
CA TYR A 110 -0.48 -12.82 -6.61
C TYR A 110 -0.18 -11.39 -6.14
N LEU A 111 -1.17 -10.64 -5.64
CA LEU A 111 -1.03 -9.24 -5.25
C LEU A 111 -0.41 -9.08 -3.84
N LEU A 112 -0.47 -10.12 -3.00
CA LEU A 112 0.06 -10.11 -1.63
C LEU A 112 1.52 -9.61 -1.55
N PRO A 113 2.51 -10.22 -2.24
CA PRO A 113 3.89 -9.77 -2.17
C PRO A 113 4.05 -8.32 -2.65
N HIS A 114 3.23 -7.89 -3.60
CA HIS A 114 3.26 -6.53 -4.13
C HIS A 114 2.74 -5.51 -3.12
N VAL A 115 1.62 -5.79 -2.44
CA VAL A 115 1.09 -4.93 -1.36
C VAL A 115 2.04 -4.90 -0.18
N HIS A 116 2.66 -6.03 0.16
CA HIS A 116 3.67 -6.08 1.21
C HIS A 116 4.86 -5.18 0.89
N GLN A 117 5.39 -5.24 -0.34
CA GLN A 117 6.49 -4.38 -0.76
C GLN A 117 6.12 -2.89 -0.70
N ILE A 118 4.92 -2.51 -1.15
CA ILE A 118 4.41 -1.14 -1.03
C ILE A 118 4.38 -0.69 0.43
N ALA A 119 3.89 -1.55 1.34
CA ALA A 119 3.85 -1.24 2.77
C ALA A 119 5.25 -0.94 3.33
N LEU A 120 6.27 -1.73 2.95
CA LEU A 120 7.65 -1.53 3.37
C LEU A 120 8.24 -0.22 2.85
N GLU A 121 8.01 0.10 1.57
CA GLU A 121 8.48 1.35 0.95
C GLU A 121 7.89 2.59 1.63
N ILE A 122 6.58 2.57 1.89
CA ILE A 122 5.88 3.64 2.61
C ILE A 122 6.44 3.77 4.04
N TYR A 123 6.57 2.65 4.76
CA TYR A 123 7.10 2.67 6.12
C TYR A 123 8.53 3.21 6.16
N GLY A 124 9.40 2.79 5.23
CA GLY A 124 10.76 3.30 5.11
C GLY A 124 10.80 4.82 4.93
N LYS A 125 9.94 5.38 4.07
CA LYS A 125 9.84 6.83 3.86
C LYS A 125 9.27 7.57 5.07
N LEU A 126 8.29 7.00 5.77
CA LEU A 126 7.76 7.59 7.02
C LEU A 126 8.84 7.67 8.10
N GLN A 127 9.65 6.61 8.26
CA GLN A 127 10.72 6.59 9.26
C GLN A 127 11.84 7.58 8.91
N ALA A 128 12.20 7.71 7.63
CA ALA A 128 13.18 8.71 7.19
C ALA A 128 12.71 10.15 7.50
N ASN A 129 11.42 10.44 7.35
CA ASN A 129 10.85 11.76 7.65
C ASN A 129 10.73 12.05 9.17
N LYS A 130 10.69 11.01 10.02
CA LYS A 130 10.66 11.15 11.49
C LYS A 130 12.06 11.38 12.09
N SER A 131 13.13 11.29 11.30
CA SER A 131 14.52 11.56 11.74
C SER A 131 15.11 12.84 11.11
N PRO A 132 14.49 14.03 11.23
CA PRO A 132 15.22 15.26 11.00
C PRO A 132 16.20 15.45 12.17
N GLU A 133 17.49 15.48 11.86
CA GLU A 133 18.54 16.01 12.73
C GLU A 133 18.25 17.48 13.12
#